data_AF-A0A072VKU3-F1
#
_entry.id   AF-A0A072VKU3-F1
#
_cell.length_a   1.000
_cell.length_b   1.000
_cell.length_c   1.000
_cell.angle_alpha   90.00
_cell.angle_beta   90.00
_cell.angle_gamma   90.00
#
_symmetry.space_group_name_H-M   'P 1'
#
loop_
_entity.id
_entity.type
_entity.pdbx_description
1 polymer ?
#
loop_
_entity_poly.entity_id
_entity_poly.type
_entity_poly.pdbx_seq_one_letter_code
_entity_poly.pdbx_strand_id
1 'polypeptide(L)'
;MIPISKFVLLASILLPIFVTLQFNKSESTLPGFTKVTVTVTNNLTDLQVGVDCKDKNYDFGFRTIKFSESYVFKFRPTFIIGRSQYFCGVNWINGDHHFDFYIQKRDQDCGFDCSWVINESGPCKIKKDSKDCFHWNSNVVLREKQRSLTHNVT
;
A
#
# COMPACT_ATOMS: atom_id res chain seq x y z
N MET A 1 -34.95 -27.84 -48.22
CA MET A 1 -35.45 -26.78 -47.31
C MET A 1 -35.27 -27.25 -45.87
N ILE A 2 -34.22 -26.79 -45.19
CA ILE A 2 -34.04 -27.09 -43.77
C ILE A 2 -35.01 -26.19 -42.99
N PRO A 3 -35.83 -26.73 -42.07
CA PRO A 3 -36.83 -25.93 -41.39
C PRO A 3 -36.14 -24.88 -40.52
N ILE A 4 -36.54 -23.63 -40.74
CA ILE A 4 -36.07 -22.44 -40.03
C ILE A 4 -36.10 -22.66 -38.50
N SER A 5 -37.01 -23.51 -37.99
CA SER A 5 -37.08 -23.85 -36.56
C SER A 5 -35.83 -24.54 -36.01
N LYS A 6 -35.13 -25.37 -36.78
CA LYS A 6 -33.88 -26.01 -36.31
C LYS A 6 -32.76 -25.00 -36.16
N PHE A 7 -32.69 -24.02 -37.07
CA PHE A 7 -31.73 -22.91 -36.97
C PHE A 7 -32.06 -21.96 -35.82
N VAL A 8 -33.35 -21.68 -35.58
CA VAL A 8 -33.80 -20.87 -34.44
C VAL A 8 -33.48 -21.57 -33.11
N LEU A 9 -33.69 -22.88 -33.01
CA LEU A 9 -33.34 -23.65 -31.80
C LEU A 9 -31.83 -23.68 -31.56
N LEU A 10 -31.03 -23.89 -32.59
CA LEU A 10 -29.56 -23.86 -32.50
C LEU A 10 -29.05 -22.46 -32.09
N ALA A 11 -29.58 -21.39 -32.69
CA ALA A 11 -29.21 -20.03 -32.34
C ALA A 11 -29.58 -19.69 -30.88
N SER A 12 -30.79 -20.06 -30.43
CA SER A 12 -31.25 -19.82 -29.06
C SER A 12 -30.42 -20.53 -27.98
N ILE A 13 -29.79 -21.67 -28.30
CA ILE A 13 -28.91 -22.41 -27.36
C ILE A 13 -27.47 -21.87 -27.41
N LEU A 14 -26.99 -21.43 -28.58
CA LEU A 14 -25.62 -20.93 -28.74
C LEU A 14 -25.44 -19.49 -28.22
N LEU A 15 -26.47 -18.64 -28.29
CA LEU A 15 -26.44 -17.28 -27.75
C LEU A 15 -26.10 -17.21 -26.24
N PRO A 16 -26.75 -17.95 -25.32
CA PRO A 16 -26.41 -17.90 -23.91
C PRO A 16 -25.02 -18.48 -23.61
N ILE A 17 -24.57 -19.49 -24.36
CA ILE A 17 -23.22 -20.05 -24.22
C ILE A 17 -22.16 -19.02 -24.65
N PHE A 18 -22.41 -18.29 -25.74
CA PHE A 18 -21.53 -17.22 -26.17
C PHE A 18 -21.50 -16.07 -25.15
N VAL A 19 -22.65 -15.73 -24.57
CA VAL A 19 -22.78 -14.70 -23.51
C VAL A 19 -22.06 -15.13 -22.23
N THR A 20 -22.15 -16.38 -21.78
CA THR A 20 -21.41 -16.86 -20.59
C THR A 20 -19.89 -16.91 -20.83
N LEU A 21 -19.44 -17.15 -22.06
CA LEU A 21 -18.04 -17.08 -22.45
C LEU A 21 -17.49 -15.63 -22.50
N GLN A 22 -18.34 -14.60 -22.58
CA GLN A 22 -17.91 -13.20 -22.44
C GLN A 22 -17.75 -12.78 -20.97
N PHE A 23 -18.38 -13.48 -20.01
CA PHE A 23 -18.18 -13.26 -18.58
C PHE A 23 -16.88 -13.94 -18.07
N ASN A 24 -15.83 -13.92 -18.88
CA ASN A 24 -14.49 -14.24 -18.41
C ASN A 24 -13.93 -13.01 -17.70
N LYS A 25 -13.86 -13.10 -16.36
CA LYS A 25 -13.12 -12.20 -15.45
C LYS A 25 -13.60 -10.74 -15.44
N SER A 26 -14.81 -10.51 -14.93
CA SER A 26 -15.11 -9.23 -14.28
C SER A 26 -14.57 -9.25 -12.85
N GLU A 27 -13.34 -8.78 -12.65
CA GLU A 27 -12.92 -8.33 -11.32
C GLU A 27 -13.69 -7.03 -11.05
N SER A 28 -14.89 -7.18 -10.49
CA SER A 28 -15.74 -6.07 -10.07
C SER A 28 -15.05 -5.32 -8.94
N THR A 29 -14.12 -4.44 -9.30
CA THR A 29 -13.35 -3.62 -8.38
C THR A 29 -14.20 -2.44 -7.96
N LEU A 30 -15.13 -2.70 -7.05
CA LEU A 30 -15.83 -1.63 -6.35
C LEU A 30 -14.81 -0.85 -5.51
N PRO A 31 -14.68 0.46 -5.74
CA PRO A 31 -13.63 1.23 -5.13
C PRO A 31 -13.99 1.40 -3.63
N GLY A 32 -13.18 0.80 -2.75
CA GLY A 32 -13.44 0.68 -1.30
C GLY A 32 -13.31 -0.73 -0.70
N PHE A 33 -13.28 -1.80 -1.52
CA PHE A 33 -13.14 -3.18 -1.02
C PHE A 33 -11.75 -3.78 -1.21
N THR A 34 -10.91 -3.18 -2.07
CA THR A 34 -9.61 -3.73 -2.41
C THR A 34 -8.57 -3.43 -1.33
N LYS A 35 -7.81 -4.46 -0.97
CA LYS A 35 -6.69 -4.32 -0.04
C LYS A 35 -5.50 -3.68 -0.75
N VAL A 36 -4.90 -2.70 -0.11
CA VAL A 36 -3.58 -2.19 -0.48
C VAL A 36 -2.53 -2.97 0.32
N THR A 37 -1.48 -3.39 -0.36
CA THR A 37 -0.28 -3.96 0.24
C THR A 37 0.83 -2.93 0.19
N VAL A 38 1.47 -2.68 1.32
CA VAL A 38 2.67 -1.83 1.39
C VAL A 38 3.85 -2.73 1.76
N THR A 39 4.89 -2.65 0.94
CA THR A 39 6.14 -3.40 1.11
C THR A 39 7.26 -2.40 1.34
N VAL A 40 7.94 -2.50 2.48
CA VAL A 40 9.07 -1.65 2.85
C VAL A 40 10.32 -2.51 2.95
N THR A 41 11.22 -2.37 1.99
CA THR A 41 12.44 -3.18 1.89
C THR A 41 13.64 -2.40 2.40
N ASN A 42 14.50 -3.05 3.18
CA ASN A 42 15.76 -2.47 3.63
C ASN A 42 16.85 -2.61 2.56
N ASN A 43 17.42 -1.48 2.12
CA ASN A 43 18.56 -1.44 1.18
C ASN A 43 19.85 -0.92 1.82
N LEU A 44 19.94 -0.97 3.15
CA LEU A 44 21.15 -0.64 3.90
C LEU A 44 21.96 -1.92 4.12
N THR A 45 23.09 -2.04 3.40
CA THR A 45 24.01 -3.19 3.54
C THR A 45 24.54 -3.26 4.98
N ASP A 46 24.62 -4.47 5.53
CA ASP A 46 25.11 -4.79 6.88
C ASP A 46 24.36 -4.12 8.05
N LEU A 47 23.23 -3.46 7.78
CA LEU A 47 22.39 -2.82 8.78
C LEU A 47 21.08 -3.56 8.96
N GLN A 48 20.73 -3.81 10.22
CA GLN A 48 19.39 -4.19 10.62
C GLN A 48 18.58 -2.94 10.92
N VAL A 49 17.38 -2.87 10.33
CA VAL A 49 16.48 -1.73 10.45
C VAL A 49 15.25 -2.15 11.25
N GLY A 50 15.00 -1.48 12.36
CA GLY A 50 13.75 -1.56 13.09
C GLY A 50 12.67 -0.74 12.37
N VAL A 51 11.50 -1.34 12.17
CA VAL A 51 10.35 -0.68 11.54
C VAL A 51 9.12 -0.92 12.41
N ASP A 52 8.48 0.16 12.82
CA ASP A 52 7.22 0.16 13.56
C ASP A 52 6.20 1.05 12.85
N CYS A 53 5.17 0.45 12.28
CA CYS A 53 4.18 1.13 11.46
C CYS A 53 2.82 1.18 12.13
N LYS A 54 2.10 2.29 11.97
CA LYS A 54 0.76 2.49 12.51
C LYS A 54 -0.08 3.40 11.61
N ASP A 55 -1.39 3.28 11.73
CA ASP A 55 -2.32 4.32 11.30
C ASP A 55 -2.93 5.05 12.51
N LYS A 56 -4.01 5.79 12.29
CA LYS A 56 -4.71 6.51 13.36
C LYS A 56 -5.28 5.58 14.44
N ASN A 57 -5.67 4.36 14.08
CA ASN A 57 -6.49 3.46 14.89
C ASN A 57 -5.79 2.13 15.22
N TYR A 58 -4.82 1.71 14.42
CA TYR A 58 -4.20 0.39 14.50
C TYR A 58 -2.68 0.47 14.41
N ASP A 59 -2.05 -0.35 15.22
CA ASP A 59 -0.61 -0.57 15.26
C ASP A 59 -0.28 -1.89 14.55
N PHE A 60 0.56 -1.84 13.51
CA PHE A 60 0.98 -3.01 12.74
C PHE A 60 2.17 -3.76 13.38
N GLY A 61 2.73 -3.18 14.44
CA GLY A 61 3.76 -3.76 15.28
C GLY A 61 5.18 -3.54 14.76
N PHE A 62 6.12 -3.69 15.67
CA PHE A 62 7.55 -3.58 15.40
C PHE A 62 8.11 -4.87 14.80
N ARG A 63 8.96 -4.74 13.77
CA ARG A 63 9.87 -5.81 13.33
C ARG A 63 11.22 -5.25 12.92
N THR A 64 12.26 -6.05 13.14
CA THR A 64 13.59 -5.81 12.58
C THR A 64 13.73 -6.53 11.24
N ILE A 65 14.20 -5.82 10.22
CA ILE A 65 14.46 -6.35 8.87
C ILE A 65 15.95 -6.19 8.52
N LYS A 66 16.58 -7.27 8.07
CA LYS A 66 17.97 -7.28 7.57
C LYS A 66 18.04 -6.70 6.16
N PHE A 67 19.25 -6.55 5.63
CA PHE A 67 19.47 -6.18 4.23
C PHE A 67 18.64 -7.07 3.29
N SER A 68 17.96 -6.45 2.33
CA SER A 68 17.03 -7.06 1.37
C SER A 68 15.77 -7.72 1.97
N GLU A 69 15.60 -7.75 3.29
CA GLU A 69 14.34 -8.18 3.92
C GLU A 69 13.30 -7.05 3.87
N SER A 70 12.03 -7.44 3.97
CA SER A 70 10.91 -6.50 3.84
C SER A 70 9.92 -6.58 5.00
N TYR A 71 9.47 -5.42 5.44
CA TYR A 71 8.31 -5.27 6.30
C TYR A 71 7.07 -5.11 5.42
N VAL A 72 6.09 -6.00 5.56
CA VAL A 72 4.85 -5.98 4.77
C VAL A 72 3.64 -5.81 5.67
N PHE A 73 2.74 -4.91 5.28
CA PHE A 73 1.42 -4.77 5.89
C PHE A 73 0.34 -4.53 4.85
N LYS A 74 -0.90 -4.88 5.21
CA LYS A 74 -2.06 -4.78 4.32
C LYS A 74 -3.22 -4.11 5.04
N PHE A 75 -3.93 -3.24 4.33
CA PHE A 75 -5.09 -2.55 4.86
C PHE A 75 -6.11 -2.29 3.75
N ARG A 76 -7.29 -1.80 4.13
CA ARG A 76 -8.31 -1.35 3.17
C ARG A 76 -8.45 0.17 3.29
N PRO A 77 -8.12 0.95 2.25
CA PRO A 77 -8.29 2.39 2.29
C PRO A 77 -9.75 2.76 2.53
N THR A 78 -10.00 3.75 3.39
CA THR A 78 -11.34 4.30 3.57
C THR A 78 -11.72 5.17 2.36
N PHE A 79 -12.85 4.87 1.73
CA PHE A 79 -13.22 5.51 0.46
C PHE A 79 -13.73 6.95 0.62
N ILE A 80 -14.36 7.24 1.76
CA ILE A 80 -15.20 8.44 1.92
C ILE A 80 -14.37 9.71 2.15
N ILE A 81 -13.10 9.62 2.59
CA ILE A 81 -12.39 10.82 3.07
C ILE A 81 -10.94 10.96 2.57
N GLY A 82 -10.37 9.99 1.83
CA GLY A 82 -8.99 10.14 1.31
C GLY A 82 -7.95 10.37 2.42
N ARG A 83 -8.21 9.84 3.62
CA ARG A 83 -7.45 10.10 4.86
C ARG A 83 -6.60 8.92 5.31
N SER A 84 -6.56 7.82 4.54
CA SER A 84 -5.78 6.66 4.95
C SER A 84 -4.29 7.03 4.90
N GLN A 85 -3.65 7.00 6.07
CA GLN A 85 -2.27 7.39 6.28
C GLN A 85 -1.62 6.34 7.18
N TYR A 86 -0.50 5.80 6.73
CA TYR A 86 0.29 4.81 7.45
C TYR A 86 1.69 5.36 7.61
N PHE A 87 2.06 5.60 8.86
CA PHE A 87 3.29 6.26 9.24
C PHE A 87 4.13 5.31 10.10
N CYS A 88 5.43 5.32 9.85
CA CYS A 88 6.34 4.38 10.47
C CYS A 88 7.51 5.11 11.13
N GLY A 89 7.87 4.65 12.32
CA GLY A 89 9.20 4.84 12.87
C GLY A 89 10.16 3.86 12.19
N VAL A 90 11.34 4.35 11.83
CA VAL A 90 12.39 3.55 11.21
C VAL A 90 13.70 3.87 11.91
N ASN A 91 14.37 2.89 12.50
CA ASN A 91 15.57 3.14 13.29
C ASN A 91 16.67 2.11 13.04
N TRP A 92 17.91 2.58 13.09
CA TRP A 92 19.12 1.75 13.09
C TRP A 92 20.22 2.50 13.83
N ILE A 93 21.43 1.95 13.88
CA ILE A 93 22.54 2.49 14.69
C ILE A 93 22.90 3.95 14.37
N ASN A 94 22.61 4.44 13.16
CA ASN A 94 22.94 5.81 12.74
C ASN A 94 21.80 6.82 12.92
N GLY A 95 20.64 6.40 13.45
CA GLY A 95 19.57 7.35 13.77
C GLY A 95 18.16 6.78 13.85
N ASP A 96 17.27 7.64 14.36
CA ASP A 96 15.83 7.44 14.40
C ASP A 96 15.16 8.35 13.35
N HIS A 97 14.38 7.72 12.49
CA HIS A 97 13.74 8.33 11.34
C HIS A 97 12.22 8.09 11.38
N HIS A 98 11.49 8.93 10.65
CA HIS A 98 10.05 8.81 10.50
C HIS A 98 9.65 9.04 9.05
N PHE A 99 8.69 8.27 8.55
CA PHE A 99 8.12 8.50 7.22
C PHE A 99 6.69 7.95 7.10
N ASP A 100 5.91 8.61 6.26
CA ASP A 100 4.58 8.17 5.85
C ASP A 100 4.70 7.24 4.63
N PHE A 101 4.75 5.92 4.84
CA PHE A 101 4.88 4.93 3.76
C PHE A 101 3.60 4.72 2.96
N TYR A 102 2.47 5.26 3.41
CA TYR A 102 1.30 5.40 2.57
C TYR A 102 0.50 6.65 2.93
N ILE A 103 0.19 7.44 1.92
CA ILE A 103 -0.76 8.55 1.98
C ILE A 103 -1.70 8.38 0.79
N GLN A 104 -2.98 8.13 1.07
CA GLN A 104 -3.98 7.80 0.04
C GLN A 104 -4.05 8.79 -1.12
N LYS A 105 -3.78 10.09 -0.90
CA LYS A 105 -3.73 11.11 -1.94
C LYS A 105 -2.43 11.10 -2.77
N ARG A 106 -1.29 10.81 -2.14
CA ARG A 106 0.04 10.77 -2.79
C ARG A 106 0.23 9.49 -3.60
N ASP A 107 -0.32 8.38 -3.09
CA ASP A 107 -0.01 7.02 -3.54
C ASP A 107 -1.16 6.38 -4.32
N GLN A 108 -1.95 7.18 -5.02
CA GLN A 108 -2.97 6.63 -5.93
C GLN A 108 -2.33 5.89 -7.12
N ASP A 109 -1.10 6.24 -7.45
CA ASP A 109 -0.33 5.71 -8.57
C ASP A 109 0.23 4.29 -8.35
N CYS A 110 0.29 3.80 -7.10
CA CYS A 110 0.69 2.42 -6.82
C CYS A 110 -0.46 1.40 -6.90
N GLY A 111 -1.71 1.85 -7.07
CA GLY A 111 -2.87 0.96 -7.13
C GLY A 111 -3.04 0.14 -5.84
N PHE A 112 -2.78 -1.17 -5.91
CA PHE A 112 -2.93 -2.11 -4.79
C PHE A 112 -1.62 -2.60 -4.20
N ASP A 113 -0.48 -2.23 -4.80
CA ASP A 113 0.85 -2.67 -4.36
C ASP A 113 1.83 -1.50 -4.37
N CYS A 114 2.17 -1.01 -3.18
CA CYS A 114 3.03 0.14 -2.99
C CYS A 114 4.36 -0.34 -2.41
N SER A 115 5.39 -0.33 -3.26
CA SER A 115 6.72 -0.80 -2.91
C SER A 115 7.66 0.36 -2.59
N TRP A 116 8.34 0.26 -1.47
CA TRP A 116 9.28 1.24 -0.95
C TRP A 116 10.61 0.61 -0.58
N VAL A 117 11.68 1.37 -0.76
CA VAL A 117 13.04 0.97 -0.40
C VAL A 117 13.65 2.02 0.52
N ILE A 118 14.14 1.58 1.68
CA ILE A 118 14.82 2.43 2.67
C ILE A 118 16.27 2.64 2.26
N ASN A 119 16.71 3.90 2.19
CA ASN A 119 18.10 4.29 2.04
C ASN A 119 18.46 5.32 3.12
N GLU A 120 19.76 5.60 3.31
CA GLU A 120 20.20 6.52 4.37
C GLU A 120 19.60 7.93 4.21
N SER A 121 19.56 8.44 2.97
CA SER A 121 19.01 9.76 2.65
C SER A 121 17.49 9.84 2.74
N GLY A 122 16.81 8.69 2.73
CA GLY A 122 15.36 8.60 2.75
C GLY A 122 14.78 7.43 1.95
N PRO A 123 13.47 7.20 2.06
CA PRO A 123 12.80 6.13 1.34
C PRO A 123 12.51 6.51 -0.12
N CYS A 124 12.59 5.53 -1.02
CA CYS A 124 12.21 5.66 -2.42
C CYS A 124 11.03 4.75 -2.75
N LYS A 125 9.98 5.31 -3.37
CA LYS A 125 8.87 4.57 -3.95
C LYS A 125 9.31 4.00 -5.29
N ILE A 126 9.16 2.69 -5.47
CA ILE A 126 9.51 1.99 -6.71
C ILE A 126 8.31 1.99 -7.65
N LYS A 127 8.56 2.34 -8.91
CA LYS A 127 7.60 2.28 -10.02
C LYS A 127 8.16 1.37 -11.11
N LYS A 128 7.35 1.06 -12.12
CA LYS A 128 7.72 0.15 -13.22
C LYS A 128 9.04 0.57 -13.90
N ASP A 129 9.17 1.85 -14.21
CA ASP A 129 10.28 2.38 -15.02
C ASP A 129 11.06 3.50 -14.31
N SER A 130 10.73 3.79 -13.04
CA SER A 130 11.34 4.90 -12.30
C SER A 130 11.25 4.70 -10.79
N LYS A 131 11.82 5.64 -10.02
CA LYS A 131 11.65 5.73 -8.57
C LYS A 131 11.48 7.18 -8.14
N ASP A 132 10.64 7.40 -7.14
CA ASP A 132 10.48 8.71 -6.50
C ASP A 132 11.08 8.63 -5.10
N CYS A 133 12.12 9.42 -4.82
CA CYS A 133 12.78 9.43 -3.52
C CYS A 133 12.35 10.64 -2.70
N PHE A 134 12.18 10.42 -1.40
CA PHE A 134 11.72 11.41 -0.44
C PHE A 134 12.73 11.54 0.70
N HIS A 135 12.81 12.70 1.32
CA HIS A 135 13.54 12.86 2.57
C HIS A 135 12.74 12.30 3.74
N TRP A 136 13.46 11.89 4.80
CA TRP A 136 12.85 11.60 6.10
C TRP A 136 12.08 12.81 6.63
N ASN A 137 10.99 12.55 7.36
CA ASN A 137 10.22 13.62 8.00
C ASN A 137 11.08 14.27 9.10
N SER A 138 10.99 15.59 9.26
CA SER A 138 11.78 16.30 10.27
C SER A 138 11.35 15.92 11.69
N ASN A 139 12.34 15.58 12.54
CA ASN A 139 12.11 15.23 13.95
C ASN A 139 11.67 16.43 14.82
N VAL A 140 11.71 17.66 14.30
CA VAL A 140 11.30 18.88 15.01
C VAL A 140 9.82 18.79 15.41
N VAL A 141 8.95 18.37 14.49
CA VAL A 141 7.50 18.27 14.71
C VAL A 141 7.16 17.23 15.78
N LEU A 142 7.89 16.11 15.82
CA LEU A 142 7.67 15.05 16.81
C LEU A 142 8.13 15.46 18.21
N ARG A 143 9.29 16.13 18.32
CA ARG A 143 9.81 16.62 19.61
C ARG A 143 8.92 17.70 20.22
N GLU A 144 8.36 18.60 19.42
CA GLU A 144 7.41 19.62 19.90
C GLU A 144 6.10 19.01 20.36
N LYS A 145 5.55 18.03 19.64
CA LYS A 145 4.34 17.31 20.04
C LYS A 145 4.54 16.52 21.33
N GLN A 146 5.72 15.90 21.49
CA GLN A 146 6.08 15.17 22.71
C GLN A 146 6.32 16.12 23.90
N ARG A 147 6.97 17.27 23.68
CA ARG A 147 7.10 18.34 24.67
C ARG A 147 5.73 18.90 25.10
N SER A 148 4.82 19.12 24.16
CA SER A 148 3.45 19.58 24.44
C SER A 148 2.65 18.56 25.27
N LEU A 149 2.81 17.26 25.01
CA LEU A 149 2.17 16.20 25.80
C LEU A 149 2.75 16.10 27.21
N THR A 150 4.06 16.27 27.39
CA THR A 150 4.68 16.26 28.73
C THR A 150 4.32 17.48 29.58
N HIS A 151 4.04 18.64 28.98
CA HIS A 151 3.64 19.84 29.71
C HIS A 151 2.16 19.85 30.15
N ASN A 152 1.32 18.97 29.60
CA ASN A 152 -0.09 18.84 30.01
C ASN A 152 -0.33 17.78 31.11
N VAL A 153 0.75 17.19 31.66
CA VAL A 153 0.71 16.15 32.71
C VAL A 153 1.28 16.68 34.04
N THR A 154 1.44 18.01 34.18
CA THR A 154 1.82 18.68 35.44
C THR A 154 0.79 19.74 35.77
#